data_AF-A0A5J4Q0D1-F1
#
_entry.id   AF-A0A5J4Q0D1-F1
#
_cell.length_a   1.000
_cell.length_b   1.000
_cell.length_c   1.000
_cell.angle_alpha   90.00
_cell.angle_beta   90.00
_cell.angle_gamma   90.00
#
_symmetry.space_group_name_H-M   'P 1'
#
loop_
_entity.id
_entity.type
_entity.pdbx_description
1 polymer ?
#
loop_
_entity_poly.entity_id
_entity_poly.type
_entity_poly.pdbx_seq_one_letter_code
_entity_poly.pdbx_strand_id
1 'polypeptide(L)'
;MEEKHEDACFYYKKATDINVNDTNAYNNWGNALLNLARLKSDSTLFEESCNKYKKAIEMKPDDAKAYYSWGNALVQLAKLENNLDSRKQKIEVLLLKANEIRKGMGSYNLACLHALTGEKEKAFQYLKEDLECNKGVRSRDFIENDTDFATIKDDSRFRQFLDKYFPKEKS
;
A
#
# COMPACT_ATOMS: atom_id res chain seq x y z
N MET A 1 15.55 16.58 -2.00
CA MET A 1 14.78 15.33 -2.30
C MET A 1 13.55 15.66 -3.12
N GLU A 2 12.80 16.71 -2.78
CA GLU A 2 11.68 17.25 -3.55
C GLU A 2 12.00 17.54 -5.03
N GLU A 3 13.07 18.30 -5.31
CA GLU A 3 13.54 18.60 -6.67
C GLU A 3 13.76 17.34 -7.53
N LYS A 4 14.31 16.27 -6.92
CA LYS A 4 14.50 14.98 -7.61
C LYS A 4 13.18 14.28 -7.96
N HIS A 5 12.12 14.47 -7.18
CA HIS A 5 10.79 13.90 -7.47
C HIS A 5 10.06 14.70 -8.55
N GLU A 6 10.22 16.02 -8.57
CA GLU A 6 9.68 16.89 -9.62
C GLU A 6 10.37 16.61 -10.96
N ASP A 7 11.71 16.50 -10.95
CA ASP A 7 12.49 16.09 -12.12
C ASP A 7 12.04 14.71 -12.63
N ALA A 8 11.86 13.73 -11.73
CA ALA A 8 11.37 12.41 -12.11
C ALA A 8 9.99 12.48 -12.78
N CYS A 9 9.06 13.28 -12.24
CA CYS A 9 7.74 13.49 -12.86
C CYS A 9 7.86 14.08 -14.28
N PHE A 10 8.76 15.04 -14.47
CA PHE A 10 9.04 15.62 -15.78
C PHE A 10 9.57 14.60 -16.79
N TYR A 11 10.55 13.78 -16.39
CA TYR A 11 11.12 12.76 -17.27
C TYR A 11 10.13 11.63 -17.57
N TYR A 12 9.29 11.21 -16.61
CA TYR A 12 8.26 10.21 -16.89
C TYR A 12 7.18 10.74 -17.83
N LYS A 13 6.79 12.02 -17.70
CA LYS A 13 5.89 12.66 -18.68
C LYS A 13 6.47 12.59 -20.09
N LYS A 14 7.74 12.98 -20.26
CA LYS A 14 8.42 12.86 -21.56
C LYS A 14 8.52 11.42 -22.05
N ALA A 15 8.80 10.46 -21.16
CA ALA A 15 8.86 9.04 -21.53
C ALA A 15 7.50 8.54 -22.06
N THR A 16 6.39 8.95 -21.43
CA THR A 16 5.03 8.61 -21.91
C THR A 16 4.66 9.32 -23.21
N ASP A 17 5.24 10.49 -23.51
CA ASP A 17 5.04 11.17 -24.79
C ASP A 17 5.79 10.44 -25.94
N ILE A 18 6.89 9.75 -25.63
CA ILE A 18 7.71 8.99 -26.61
C ILE A 18 7.19 7.57 -26.79
N ASN A 19 6.83 6.88 -25.70
CA ASN A 19 6.23 5.56 -25.72
C ASN A 19 4.94 5.55 -24.89
N VAL A 20 3.83 5.83 -25.58
CA VAL A 20 2.49 5.89 -25.00
C VAL A 20 2.06 4.56 -24.39
N ASN A 21 2.71 3.44 -24.76
CA ASN A 21 2.36 2.09 -24.34
C ASN A 21 3.29 1.49 -23.25
N ASP A 22 4.14 2.29 -22.61
CA ASP A 22 4.97 1.79 -21.50
C ASP A 22 4.22 1.81 -20.15
N THR A 23 3.61 0.67 -19.80
CA THR A 23 2.98 0.45 -18.49
C THR A 23 3.92 0.76 -17.32
N ASN A 24 5.21 0.42 -17.44
CA ASN A 24 6.17 0.67 -16.35
C ASN A 24 6.43 2.16 -16.17
N ALA A 25 6.42 2.94 -17.26
CA ALA A 25 6.54 4.40 -17.18
C ALA A 25 5.38 5.02 -16.39
N TYR A 26 4.13 4.60 -16.64
CA TYR A 26 2.97 5.08 -15.89
C TYR A 26 3.02 4.69 -14.41
N ASN A 27 3.39 3.45 -14.09
CA ASN A 27 3.56 3.03 -12.69
C ASN A 27 4.65 3.83 -11.97
N ASN A 28 5.79 4.03 -12.62
CA ASN A 28 6.89 4.79 -12.03
C ASN A 28 6.55 6.28 -11.88
N TRP A 29 5.78 6.85 -12.81
CA TRP A 29 5.24 8.20 -12.67
C TRP A 29 4.30 8.29 -11.47
N GLY A 30 3.36 7.34 -11.33
CA GLY A 30 2.49 7.25 -10.15
C GLY A 30 3.30 7.22 -8.85
N ASN A 31 4.37 6.41 -8.79
CA ASN A 31 5.25 6.33 -7.63
C ASN A 31 5.98 7.65 -7.33
N ALA A 32 6.47 8.35 -8.36
CA ALA A 32 7.11 9.65 -8.19
C ALA A 32 6.13 10.69 -7.63
N LEU A 33 4.91 10.74 -8.18
CA LEU A 33 3.83 11.61 -7.70
C LEU A 33 3.42 11.26 -6.28
N LEU A 34 3.26 9.98 -5.95
CA LEU A 34 2.92 9.52 -4.60
C LEU A 34 3.98 9.98 -3.59
N ASN A 35 5.26 9.86 -3.91
CA ASN A 35 6.33 10.33 -3.04
C ASN A 35 6.30 11.86 -2.87
N LEU A 36 6.05 12.61 -3.94
CA LEU A 36 5.91 14.06 -3.87
C LEU A 36 4.68 14.47 -3.04
N ALA A 37 3.56 13.77 -3.23
CA ALA A 37 2.32 13.97 -2.47
C ALA A 37 2.53 13.77 -0.97
N ARG A 38 3.32 12.77 -0.58
CA ARG A 38 3.70 12.52 0.83
C ARG A 38 4.59 13.61 1.41
N LEU A 39 5.54 14.11 0.62
CA LEU A 39 6.44 15.18 1.06
C LEU A 39 5.70 16.51 1.23
N LYS A 40 4.74 16.79 0.35
CA LYS A 40 3.97 18.03 0.33
C LYS A 40 2.66 17.95 1.12
N SER A 41 2.25 16.75 1.55
CA SER A 41 0.92 16.48 2.10
C SER A 41 -0.20 17.01 1.20
N ASP A 42 -0.08 16.77 -0.11
CA ASP A 42 -0.95 17.35 -1.13
C ASP A 42 -1.90 16.29 -1.72
N SER A 43 -3.20 16.41 -1.39
CA SER A 43 -4.26 15.52 -1.90
C SER A 43 -4.32 15.48 -3.43
N THR A 44 -4.05 16.58 -4.13
CA THR A 44 -4.13 16.64 -5.59
C THR A 44 -3.08 15.76 -6.24
N LEU A 45 -1.86 15.73 -5.67
CA LEU A 45 -0.78 14.86 -6.13
C LEU A 45 -1.06 13.38 -5.84
N PHE A 46 -1.76 13.07 -4.73
CA PHE A 46 -2.25 11.72 -4.49
C PHE A 46 -3.27 11.30 -5.56
N GLU A 47 -4.21 12.17 -5.93
CA GLU A 47 -5.18 11.89 -6.99
C GLU A 47 -4.53 11.74 -8.36
N GLU A 48 -3.55 12.57 -8.68
CA GLU A 48 -2.75 12.42 -9.90
C GLU A 48 -2.02 11.07 -9.93
N SER A 49 -1.42 10.65 -8.81
CA SER A 49 -0.77 9.33 -8.72
C SER A 49 -1.75 8.20 -9.00
N CYS A 50 -2.97 8.28 -8.43
CA CYS A 50 -4.06 7.33 -8.66
C CYS A 50 -4.43 7.23 -10.14
N ASN A 51 -4.49 8.36 -10.84
CA ASN A 51 -4.77 8.39 -12.27
C ASN A 51 -3.66 7.72 -13.11
N LYS A 52 -2.38 7.81 -12.70
CA LYS A 52 -1.30 7.10 -13.40
C LYS A 52 -1.38 5.59 -13.20
N TYR A 53 -1.64 5.12 -11.99
CA TYR A 53 -1.84 3.67 -11.75
C TYR A 53 -3.07 3.14 -12.49
N LYS A 54 -4.16 3.91 -12.55
CA LYS A 54 -5.34 3.55 -13.35
C LYS A 54 -4.98 3.33 -14.82
N LYS A 55 -4.22 4.24 -15.44
CA LYS A 55 -3.74 4.08 -16.82
C LYS A 55 -2.86 2.84 -16.98
N ALA A 56 -1.97 2.58 -16.04
CA ALA A 56 -1.14 1.37 -16.07
C ALA A 56 -1.99 0.09 -16.05
N ILE A 57 -3.05 0.05 -15.24
CA ILE A 57 -4.00 -1.09 -15.19
C ILE A 57 -4.83 -1.22 -16.47
N GLU A 58 -5.30 -0.10 -17.04
CA GLU A 58 -6.03 -0.10 -18.31
C GLU A 58 -5.18 -0.71 -19.45
N MET A 59 -3.87 -0.49 -19.41
CA MET A 59 -2.92 -1.05 -20.37
C MET A 59 -2.51 -2.49 -20.04
N LYS A 60 -2.37 -2.81 -18.75
CA LYS A 60 -1.95 -4.11 -18.25
C LYS A 60 -2.82 -4.55 -17.06
N PRO A 61 -3.96 -5.22 -17.32
CA PRO A 61 -4.89 -5.64 -16.28
C PRO A 61 -4.36 -6.72 -15.32
N ASP A 62 -3.23 -7.34 -15.62
CA ASP A 62 -2.53 -8.32 -14.78
C ASP A 62 -1.32 -7.71 -14.03
N ASP A 63 -1.24 -6.38 -13.93
CA ASP A 63 -0.18 -5.72 -13.17
C ASP A 63 -0.52 -5.60 -11.68
N ALA A 64 -0.13 -6.63 -10.91
CA ALA A 64 -0.29 -6.63 -9.46
C ALA A 64 0.30 -5.37 -8.79
N LYS A 65 1.47 -4.88 -9.27
CA LYS A 65 2.16 -3.73 -8.66
C LYS A 65 1.34 -2.45 -8.83
N ALA A 66 0.68 -2.27 -9.98
CA ALA A 66 -0.17 -1.13 -10.24
C ALA A 66 -1.37 -1.10 -9.29
N TYR A 67 -2.06 -2.24 -9.11
CA TYR A 67 -3.16 -2.38 -8.16
C TYR A 67 -2.72 -2.11 -6.71
N TYR A 68 -1.60 -2.71 -6.28
CA TYR A 68 -1.04 -2.47 -4.95
C TYR A 68 -0.70 -0.99 -4.72
N SER A 69 -0.02 -0.38 -5.68
CA SER A 69 0.44 1.01 -5.55
C SER A 69 -0.74 1.98 -5.52
N TRP A 70 -1.79 1.71 -6.31
CA TRP A 70 -3.03 2.48 -6.23
C TRP A 70 -3.74 2.32 -4.89
N GLY A 71 -3.89 1.09 -4.41
CA GLY A 71 -4.47 0.82 -3.08
C GLY A 71 -3.71 1.56 -1.98
N ASN A 72 -2.37 1.53 -2.02
CA ASN A 72 -1.51 2.25 -1.09
C ASN A 72 -1.68 3.78 -1.17
N ALA A 73 -1.73 4.35 -2.38
CA ALA A 73 -1.96 5.77 -2.57
C ALA A 73 -3.32 6.21 -1.98
N LEU A 74 -4.37 5.40 -2.16
CA LEU A 74 -5.68 5.67 -1.58
C LEU A 74 -5.70 5.55 -0.05
N VAL A 75 -4.98 4.58 0.55
CA VAL A 75 -4.85 4.49 2.02
C VAL A 75 -4.23 5.78 2.57
N GLN A 76 -3.14 6.25 1.96
CA GLN A 76 -2.45 7.43 2.43
C GLN A 76 -3.27 8.71 2.25
N LEU A 77 -3.93 8.86 1.10
CA LEU A 77 -4.85 9.97 0.86
C LEU A 77 -6.03 9.94 1.86
N ALA A 78 -6.56 8.75 2.15
CA ALA A 78 -7.66 8.63 3.08
C ALA A 78 -7.29 8.95 4.53
N LYS A 79 -6.04 8.65 4.93
CA LYS A 79 -5.49 9.06 6.22
C LYS A 79 -5.27 10.57 6.28
N LEU A 80 -4.74 11.17 5.22
CA LEU A 80 -4.53 12.62 5.12
C LEU A 80 -5.84 13.39 5.27
N GLU A 81 -6.91 12.91 4.63
CA GLU A 81 -8.24 13.55 4.65
C GLU A 81 -9.15 13.04 5.76
N ASN A 82 -8.70 12.10 6.57
CA ASN A 82 -9.47 11.44 7.62
C ASN A 82 -10.84 10.88 7.12
N ASN A 83 -10.85 10.24 5.95
CA ASN A 83 -12.07 9.73 5.28
C ASN A 83 -11.94 8.26 4.84
N LEU A 84 -11.24 7.45 5.65
CA LEU A 84 -10.97 6.04 5.35
C LEU A 84 -12.24 5.24 5.06
N ASP A 85 -13.31 5.44 5.81
CA ASP A 85 -14.58 4.74 5.62
C ASP A 85 -15.16 4.93 4.21
N SER A 86 -15.08 6.16 3.67
CA SER A 86 -15.60 6.48 2.34
C SER A 86 -14.81 5.81 1.20
N ARG A 87 -13.52 5.50 1.44
CA ARG A 87 -12.60 4.93 0.42
C ARG A 87 -12.33 3.44 0.64
N LYS A 88 -12.71 2.89 1.79
CA LYS A 88 -12.41 1.53 2.24
C LYS A 88 -12.70 0.47 1.18
N GLN A 89 -13.92 0.44 0.64
CA GLN A 89 -14.32 -0.58 -0.34
C GLN A 89 -13.41 -0.56 -1.58
N LYS A 90 -13.09 0.63 -2.09
CA LYS A 90 -12.21 0.77 -3.26
C LYS A 90 -10.79 0.32 -2.96
N ILE A 91 -10.27 0.68 -1.78
CA ILE A 91 -8.94 0.24 -1.32
C ILE A 91 -8.91 -1.30 -1.22
N GLU A 92 -9.91 -1.89 -0.56
CA GLU A 92 -10.01 -3.34 -0.36
C GLU A 92 -10.03 -4.08 -1.70
N VAL A 93 -10.86 -3.65 -2.66
CA VAL A 93 -10.93 -4.24 -4.01
C VAL A 93 -9.59 -4.18 -4.73
N LEU A 94 -8.88 -3.05 -4.69
CA LEU A 94 -7.58 -2.91 -5.36
C LEU A 94 -6.52 -3.82 -4.73
N LEU A 95 -6.43 -3.87 -3.41
CA LEU A 95 -5.45 -4.70 -2.72
C LEU A 95 -5.77 -6.20 -2.86
N LEU A 96 -7.05 -6.58 -2.84
CA LEU A 96 -7.47 -7.95 -3.15
C LEU A 96 -7.11 -8.33 -4.58
N LYS A 97 -7.28 -7.44 -5.55
CA LYS A 97 -6.88 -7.71 -6.94
C LYS A 97 -5.37 -7.91 -7.07
N ALA A 98 -4.58 -7.11 -6.35
CA ALA A 98 -3.13 -7.32 -6.26
C ALA A 98 -2.79 -8.71 -5.69
N ASN A 99 -3.49 -9.16 -4.64
CA ASN A 99 -3.32 -10.48 -4.05
C ASN A 99 -3.76 -11.64 -4.94
N GLU A 100 -4.80 -11.44 -5.76
CA GLU A 100 -5.25 -12.42 -6.75
C GLU A 100 -4.15 -12.71 -7.77
N ILE A 101 -3.46 -11.66 -8.25
CA ILE A 101 -2.40 -11.78 -9.25
C ILE A 101 -1.09 -12.23 -8.59
N ARG A 102 -0.73 -11.66 -7.44
CA ARG A 102 0.45 -12.03 -6.65
C ARG A 102 0.08 -12.12 -5.17
N LYS A 103 -0.15 -13.34 -4.70
CA LYS A 103 -0.50 -13.64 -3.31
C LYS A 103 0.44 -12.94 -2.33
N GLY A 104 -0.12 -12.31 -1.30
CA GLY A 104 0.66 -11.62 -0.28
C GLY A 104 1.02 -10.17 -0.61
N MET A 105 0.85 -9.69 -1.86
CA MET A 105 1.35 -8.37 -2.26
C MET A 105 0.69 -7.21 -1.49
N GLY A 106 -0.62 -7.23 -1.33
CA GLY A 106 -1.41 -6.22 -0.64
C GLY A 106 -1.80 -6.58 0.80
N SER A 107 -1.43 -7.77 1.29
CA SER A 107 -1.94 -8.33 2.55
C SER A 107 -1.58 -7.47 3.76
N TYR A 108 -0.39 -6.87 3.81
CA TYR A 108 -0.07 -5.95 4.90
C TYR A 108 -0.99 -4.72 4.91
N ASN A 109 -1.19 -4.08 3.75
CA ASN A 109 -2.04 -2.90 3.66
C ASN A 109 -3.51 -3.23 3.91
N LEU A 110 -3.96 -4.44 3.56
CA LEU A 110 -5.29 -4.95 3.94
C LEU A 110 -5.38 -5.13 5.46
N ALA A 111 -4.36 -5.68 6.10
CA ALA A 111 -4.31 -5.81 7.55
C ALA A 111 -4.44 -4.46 8.25
N CYS A 112 -3.67 -3.47 7.80
CA CYS A 112 -3.74 -2.08 8.28
C CYS A 112 -5.13 -1.47 8.04
N LEU A 113 -5.68 -1.60 6.83
CA LEU A 113 -7.02 -1.09 6.49
C LEU A 113 -8.08 -1.63 7.45
N HIS A 114 -8.11 -2.95 7.65
CA HIS A 114 -9.10 -3.59 8.51
C HIS A 114 -8.88 -3.30 9.99
N ALA A 115 -7.64 -3.14 10.44
CA ALA A 115 -7.36 -2.69 11.80
C ALA A 115 -7.93 -1.28 12.02
N LEU A 116 -7.64 -0.35 11.12
CA LEU A 116 -8.13 1.03 11.19
C LEU A 116 -9.66 1.12 11.13
N THR A 117 -10.33 0.22 10.40
CA THR A 117 -11.81 0.18 10.32
C THR A 117 -12.46 -0.75 11.34
N GLY A 118 -11.70 -1.24 12.34
CA GLY A 118 -12.22 -2.05 13.45
C GLY A 118 -12.55 -3.52 13.13
N GLU A 119 -12.24 -4.02 11.94
CA GLU A 119 -12.46 -5.42 11.53
C GLU A 119 -11.29 -6.32 11.97
N LYS A 120 -11.19 -6.55 13.28
CA LYS A 120 -10.05 -7.24 13.91
C LYS A 120 -9.72 -8.60 13.31
N GLU A 121 -10.75 -9.43 13.03
CA GLU A 121 -10.53 -10.78 12.49
C GLU A 121 -9.89 -10.74 11.09
N LYS A 122 -10.35 -9.83 10.23
CA LYS A 122 -9.73 -9.62 8.91
C LYS A 122 -8.32 -9.07 9.04
N ALA A 123 -8.08 -8.15 9.98
CA ALA A 123 -6.76 -7.62 10.24
C ALA A 123 -5.76 -8.75 10.57
N PHE A 124 -6.10 -9.65 11.49
CA PHE A 124 -5.28 -10.81 11.82
C PHE A 124 -5.11 -11.78 10.64
N GLN A 125 -6.17 -12.02 9.87
CA GLN A 125 -6.13 -12.89 8.71
C GLN A 125 -5.12 -12.39 7.66
N TYR A 126 -5.17 -11.11 7.31
CA TYR A 126 -4.25 -10.56 6.30
C TYR A 126 -2.85 -10.32 6.83
N LEU A 127 -2.70 -10.01 8.13
CA LEU A 127 -1.37 -9.93 8.74
C LEU A 127 -0.68 -11.31 8.74
N LYS A 128 -1.44 -12.37 9.03
CA LYS A 128 -0.98 -13.76 8.88
C LYS A 128 -0.53 -14.02 7.44
N GLU A 129 -1.38 -13.70 6.47
CA GLU A 129 -1.06 -13.93 5.06
C GLU A 129 0.20 -13.18 4.62
N ASP A 130 0.39 -11.93 5.05
CA ASP A 130 1.59 -11.15 4.78
C ASP A 130 2.85 -11.83 5.35
N LEU A 131 2.81 -12.25 6.62
CA LEU A 131 3.96 -12.89 7.27
C LEU A 131 4.27 -14.28 6.69
N GLU A 132 3.28 -14.96 6.11
CA GLU A 132 3.47 -16.25 5.44
C GLU A 132 4.02 -16.10 4.02
N CYS A 133 3.56 -15.10 3.26
CA CYS A 133 3.95 -14.89 1.87
C CYS A 133 5.25 -14.06 1.73
N ASN A 134 5.48 -13.11 2.65
CA ASN A 134 6.57 -12.15 2.63
C ASN A 134 7.51 -12.36 3.84
N LYS A 135 7.89 -13.62 4.10
CA LYS A 135 8.75 -13.99 5.23
C LYS A 135 10.03 -13.17 5.25
N GLY A 136 10.34 -12.61 6.42
CA GLY A 136 11.55 -11.79 6.64
C GLY A 136 11.49 -10.37 6.09
N VAL A 137 10.42 -9.97 5.39
CA VAL A 137 10.27 -8.59 4.89
C VAL A 137 9.97 -7.62 6.03
N ARG A 138 9.18 -8.04 7.01
CA ARG A 138 8.82 -7.23 8.18
C ARG A 138 9.43 -7.79 9.44
N SER A 139 9.91 -6.89 10.29
CA SER A 139 10.33 -7.22 11.64
C SER A 139 9.15 -7.14 12.60
N ARG A 140 9.31 -7.77 13.76
CA ARG A 140 8.41 -7.62 14.89
C ARG A 140 8.23 -6.16 15.28
N ASP A 141 9.35 -5.46 15.47
CA ASP A 141 9.39 -4.07 15.92
C ASP A 141 8.61 -3.14 14.97
N PHE A 142 8.73 -3.35 13.66
CA PHE A 142 7.97 -2.58 12.67
C PHE A 142 6.46 -2.73 12.88
N ILE A 143 5.96 -3.95 13.09
CA ILE A 143 4.53 -4.22 13.28
C ILE A 143 4.05 -3.74 14.66
N GLU A 144 4.85 -3.92 15.71
CA GLU A 144 4.54 -3.47 17.07
C GLU A 144 4.43 -1.95 17.17
N ASN A 145 5.23 -1.21 16.39
CA ASN A 145 5.25 0.25 16.40
C ASN A 145 4.29 0.89 15.37
N ASP A 146 3.80 0.14 14.38
CA ASP A 146 2.84 0.66 13.39
C ASP A 146 1.55 1.13 14.08
N THR A 147 1.19 2.39 13.86
CA THR A 147 0.01 3.03 14.45
C THR A 147 -1.29 2.48 13.89
N ASP A 148 -1.27 1.87 12.71
CA ASP A 148 -2.47 1.32 12.08
C ASP A 148 -3.09 0.17 12.89
N PHE A 149 -2.25 -0.52 13.66
CA PHE A 149 -2.69 -1.60 14.54
C PHE A 149 -3.11 -1.11 15.94
N ALA A 150 -3.14 0.19 16.22
CA ALA A 150 -3.49 0.72 17.54
C ALA A 150 -4.82 0.17 18.09
N THR A 151 -5.81 -0.03 17.21
CA THR A 151 -7.15 -0.57 17.57
C THR A 151 -7.14 -2.06 17.95
N ILE A 152 -6.07 -2.79 17.63
CA ILE A 152 -5.92 -4.22 17.91
C ILE A 152 -4.77 -4.55 18.85
N LYS A 153 -3.90 -3.58 19.20
CA LYS A 153 -2.75 -3.79 20.10
C LYS A 153 -3.13 -4.27 21.50
N ASP A 154 -4.28 -3.81 22.02
CA ASP A 154 -4.79 -4.22 23.33
C ASP A 154 -5.43 -5.61 23.33
N ASP A 155 -5.67 -6.19 22.15
CA ASP A 155 -6.15 -7.57 22.03
C ASP A 155 -4.99 -8.52 22.41
N SER A 156 -5.21 -9.37 23.42
CA SER A 156 -4.18 -10.31 23.90
C SER A 156 -3.68 -11.25 22.79
N ARG A 157 -4.49 -11.48 21.76
CA ARG A 157 -4.12 -12.26 20.57
C ARG A 157 -3.04 -11.57 19.74
N PHE A 158 -2.94 -10.24 19.75
CA PHE A 158 -1.92 -9.52 18.98
C PHE A 158 -0.51 -9.87 19.45
N ARG A 159 -0.28 -9.85 20.77
CA ARG A 159 1.01 -10.25 21.33
C ARG A 159 1.32 -11.73 21.07
N GLN A 160 0.36 -12.62 21.28
CA GLN A 160 0.54 -14.06 21.02
C GLN A 160 0.83 -14.33 19.53
N PHE A 161 0.17 -13.59 18.65
CA PHE A 161 0.39 -13.65 17.22
C PHE A 161 1.84 -13.27 16.88
N LEU A 162 2.34 -12.15 17.40
CA LEU A 162 3.71 -11.73 17.15
C LEU A 162 4.75 -12.69 17.76
N ASP A 163 4.51 -13.20 18.97
CA ASP A 163 5.39 -14.20 19.59
C ASP A 163 5.49 -15.49 18.75
N LYS A 164 4.40 -15.87 18.06
CA LYS A 164 4.38 -17.02 17.15
C LYS A 164 5.22 -16.80 15.89
N TYR A 165 5.13 -15.63 15.26
CA TYR A 165 5.84 -15.36 14.00
C TYR A 165 7.27 -14.84 14.21
N PHE A 166 7.57 -14.32 15.40
CA PHE A 166 8.88 -13.82 15.79
C PHE A 166 9.30 -14.43 17.14
N PRO A 167 9.55 -15.76 17.17
CA PRO A 167 10.00 -16.42 18.38
C PRO A 167 11.36 -15.86 18.79
N LYS A 168 11.53 -15.62 20.09
CA LYS A 168 12.86 -15.29 20.63
C LYS A 168 13.78 -16.49 20.39
N GLU A 169 15.00 -16.23 19.91
CA GLU A 169 16.02 -17.28 19.84
C GLU A 169 16.16 -17.89 21.24
N LYS A 170 16.08 -19.22 21.31
CA LYS A 170 16.39 -19.94 22.54
C LYS A 170 17.91 -19.82 22.73
N SER A 171 18.31 -19.03 23.71
CA SER A 171 19.69 -18.97 24.23
C SER A 171 20.18 -20.35 24.65
#